data_AF-A0A9W4LVP8-F1
#
_entry.id   AF-A0A9W4LVP8-F1
#
_cell.length_a   1.000
_cell.length_b   1.000
_cell.length_c   1.000
_cell.angle_alpha   90.00
_cell.angle_beta   90.00
_cell.angle_gamma   90.00
#
_symmetry.space_group_name_H-M   'P 1'
#
loop_
_entity.id
_entity.type
_entity.pdbx_description
1 polymer ?
#
loop_
_entity_poly.entity_id
_entity_poly.type
_entity_poly.pdbx_seq_one_letter_code
_entity_poly.pdbx_strand_id
1 'polypeptide(L)'
;MAAQPKPKRKRKRPVPRRVYFGPEKLRAAFLAGSGKSGTEIAQILGGTTGTAVCKMLRKAGIEMPGTSCHRVFPLTLPRRDAEKLAAQADRRDMTPQALAASVLCACVTEPVLIDNVLDEGNAP
;
A
#
# COMPACT_ATOMS: atom_id res chain seq x y z
N MET A 1 -33.40 -27.53 33.60
CA MET A 1 -32.55 -26.66 34.46
C MET A 1 -31.61 -25.85 33.58
N ALA A 2 -31.45 -24.57 33.92
CA ALA A 2 -31.15 -23.47 33.02
C ALA A 2 -29.72 -23.41 32.43
N ALA A 3 -29.63 -22.94 31.18
CA ALA A 3 -28.38 -22.62 30.50
C ALA A 3 -27.65 -21.47 31.21
N GLN A 4 -26.38 -21.68 31.58
CA GLN A 4 -25.56 -20.64 32.21
C GLN A 4 -25.25 -19.50 31.19
N PRO A 5 -25.39 -18.22 31.60
CA PRO A 5 -25.12 -17.10 30.71
C PRO A 5 -23.61 -16.92 30.48
N LYS A 6 -23.20 -16.84 29.21
CA LYS A 6 -21.81 -16.63 28.79
C LYS A 6 -21.22 -15.36 29.43
N PRO A 7 -19.95 -15.38 29.90
CA PRO A 7 -19.35 -14.25 30.60
C PRO A 7 -19.22 -13.02 29.67
N LYS A 8 -19.83 -11.91 30.09
CA LYS A 8 -19.78 -10.63 29.38
C LYS A 8 -18.33 -10.12 29.35
N ARG A 9 -17.73 -10.05 28.16
CA ARG A 9 -16.39 -9.48 27.93
C ARG A 9 -16.33 -8.05 28.47
N LYS A 10 -15.50 -7.82 29.49
CA LYS A 10 -15.24 -6.49 30.07
C LYS A 10 -14.74 -5.54 28.98
N ARG A 11 -15.49 -4.46 28.73
CA ARG A 11 -15.08 -3.41 27.78
C ARG A 11 -13.81 -2.75 28.32
N LYS A 12 -12.70 -2.89 27.58
CA LYS A 12 -11.42 -2.24 27.91
C LYS A 12 -11.63 -0.72 27.96
N ARG A 13 -11.04 -0.07 28.99
CA ARG A 13 -11.10 1.39 29.16
C ARG A 13 -10.61 2.10 27.90
N PRO A 14 -11.25 3.20 27.46
CA PRO A 14 -10.78 3.96 26.30
C PRO A 14 -9.40 4.54 26.60
N VAL A 15 -8.38 4.01 25.93
CA VAL A 15 -7.03 4.59 25.94
C VAL A 15 -7.13 5.97 25.29
N PRO A 16 -6.54 7.04 25.87
CA PRO A 16 -6.62 8.38 25.30
C PRO A 16 -6.15 8.36 23.84
N ARG A 17 -7.03 8.81 22.94
CA ARG A 17 -6.73 8.86 21.51
C ARG A 17 -5.73 9.98 21.28
N ARG A 18 -4.44 9.62 21.16
CA ARG A 18 -3.41 10.53 20.65
C ARG A 18 -3.88 11.00 19.27
N VAL A 19 -4.21 12.28 19.15
CA VAL A 19 -4.55 12.89 17.86
C VAL A 19 -3.22 13.02 17.13
N TYR A 20 -2.94 12.12 16.18
CA TYR A 20 -1.74 12.18 15.37
C TYR A 20 -1.68 13.54 14.67
N PHE A 21 -0.85 14.44 15.23
CA PHE A 21 -0.59 15.76 14.68
C PHE A 21 0.19 15.60 13.37
N GLY A 22 0.03 16.57 12.46
CA GLY A 22 0.47 16.55 11.06
C GLY A 22 1.80 15.83 10.73
N PRO A 23 2.89 15.98 11.50
CA PRO A 23 4.18 15.35 11.18
C PRO A 23 4.15 13.82 11.20
N GLU A 24 3.44 13.21 12.15
CA GLU A 24 3.36 11.74 12.25
C GLU A 24 2.55 11.15 11.09
N LYS A 25 1.56 11.90 10.57
CA LYS A 25 0.80 11.53 9.37
C LYS A 25 1.66 11.56 8.11
N LEU A 26 2.46 12.61 7.93
CA LEU A 26 3.39 12.71 6.80
C LEU A 26 4.43 11.59 6.84
N ARG A 27 4.98 11.31 8.03
CA ARG A 27 5.94 10.22 8.21
C ARG A 27 5.31 8.86 7.94
N ALA A 28 4.08 8.63 8.39
CA ALA A 28 3.34 7.41 8.07
C ALA A 28 3.07 7.26 6.56
N ALA A 29 2.70 8.36 5.89
CA ALA A 29 2.46 8.38 4.45
C ALA A 29 3.73 8.05 3.66
N PHE A 30 4.87 8.62 4.05
CA PHE A 30 6.16 8.31 3.44
C PHE A 30 6.54 6.83 3.60
N LEU A 31 6.38 6.28 4.80
CA LEU A 31 6.69 4.86 5.06
C LEU A 31 5.71 3.91 4.35
N ALA A 32 4.45 4.32 4.17
CA ALA A 32 3.50 3.58 3.35
C ALA A 32 3.90 3.60 1.88
N GLY A 33 4.35 4.75 1.36
CA GLY A 33 4.89 4.89 0.01
C GLY A 33 6.16 4.05 -0.23
N SER A 34 6.96 3.83 0.81
CA SER A 34 8.11 2.92 0.76
C SER A 34 7.74 1.45 0.94
N GLY A 35 6.45 1.12 1.00
CA GLY A 35 6.00 -0.28 1.07
C GLY A 35 5.90 -0.92 2.44
N LYS A 36 6.03 -0.15 3.53
CA LYS A 36 5.90 -0.73 4.87
C LYS A 36 4.43 -1.02 5.20
N SER A 37 4.20 -2.15 5.86
CA SER A 37 2.89 -2.53 6.38
C SER A 37 2.46 -1.60 7.52
N GLY A 38 1.15 -1.48 7.75
CA GLY A 38 0.62 -0.69 8.87
C GLY A 38 1.19 -1.11 10.23
N THR A 39 1.47 -2.39 10.42
CA THR A 39 2.12 -2.94 11.63
C THR A 39 3.56 -2.46 11.78
N GLU A 40 4.36 -2.47 10.72
CA GLU A 40 5.74 -1.97 10.75
C GLU A 40 5.77 -0.45 10.96
N ILE A 41 4.88 0.29 10.28
CA ILE A 41 4.73 1.73 10.49
C ILE A 41 4.35 2.02 11.94
N ALA A 42 3.47 1.20 12.53
CA ALA A 42 3.08 1.35 13.93
C ALA A 42 4.23 1.10 14.91
N GLN A 43 5.09 0.12 14.62
CA GLN A 43 6.30 -0.13 15.41
C GLN A 43 7.30 1.03 15.30
N ILE A 44 7.46 1.61 14.10
CA ILE A 44 8.38 2.73 13.86
C ILE A 44 7.91 4.02 14.53
N LEU A 45 6.60 4.30 14.48
CA LEU A 45 6.03 5.50 15.08
C LEU A 45 5.89 5.39 16.60
N GLY A 46 5.65 4.19 17.12
CA GLY A 46 5.37 3.95 18.54
C GLY A 46 4.02 4.52 18.98
N GLY A 47 3.43 3.94 20.04
CA GLY A 47 2.18 4.44 20.63
C GLY A 47 0.91 4.31 19.75
N THR A 48 1.01 3.63 18.61
CA THR A 48 -0.10 3.37 17.68
C THR A 48 -0.29 1.88 17.43
N THR A 49 -1.38 1.54 16.74
CA THR A 49 -1.62 0.17 16.25
C THR A 49 -1.69 0.19 14.73
N GLY A 50 -1.33 -0.92 14.09
CA GLY A 50 -1.37 -1.00 12.63
C GLY A 50 -2.75 -0.69 12.06
N THR A 51 -3.82 -1.10 12.75
CA THR A 51 -5.20 -0.78 12.36
C THR A 51 -5.51 0.72 12.42
N ALA A 52 -4.97 1.44 13.43
CA ALA A 52 -5.11 2.88 13.52
C ALA A 52 -4.33 3.60 12.40
N VAL A 53 -3.13 3.12 12.06
CA VAL A 53 -2.33 3.63 10.94
C VAL A 53 -3.06 3.42 9.60
N CYS A 54 -3.57 2.22 9.33
CA CYS A 54 -4.35 1.96 8.11
C CYS A 54 -5.56 2.89 8.01
N LYS A 55 -6.30 3.08 9.10
CA LYS A 55 -7.46 3.98 9.13
C LYS A 55 -7.06 5.43 8.92
N MET A 56 -5.92 5.85 9.45
CA MET A 56 -5.38 7.20 9.30
C MET A 56 -4.97 7.47 7.85
N LEU A 57 -4.26 6.54 7.21
CA LEU A 57 -3.80 6.68 5.83
C LEU A 57 -4.96 6.60 4.83
N ARG A 58 -5.93 5.70 5.06
CA ARG A 58 -7.15 5.63 4.26
C ARG A 58 -7.96 6.93 4.29
N LYS A 59 -8.02 7.60 5.45
CA LYS A 59 -8.65 8.94 5.56
C LYS A 59 -7.91 10.02 4.78
N ALA A 60 -6.62 9.83 4.52
CA ALA A 60 -5.81 10.72 3.70
C ALA A 60 -5.81 10.32 2.21
N GLY A 61 -6.62 9.33 1.80
CA GLY A 61 -6.66 8.83 0.42
C GLY A 61 -5.50 7.90 0.04
N ILE A 62 -4.67 7.48 1.00
CA ILE A 62 -3.55 6.58 0.76
C ILE A 62 -4.02 5.16 1.05
N GLU A 63 -4.19 4.39 -0.01
CA GLU A 63 -4.48 2.96 0.08
C GLU A 63 -3.20 2.21 0.42
N MET A 64 -3.22 1.46 1.53
CA MET A 64 -2.16 0.52 1.83
C MET A 64 -2.54 -0.86 1.34
N PRO A 65 -1.60 -1.61 0.73
CA PRO A 65 -1.85 -2.99 0.37
C PRO A 65 -2.17 -3.79 1.64
N GLY A 66 -3.24 -4.58 1.55
CA GLY A 66 -3.67 -5.45 2.64
C GLY A 66 -2.61 -6.48 3.00
N THR A 67 -2.74 -7.04 4.20
CA THR A 67 -1.87 -8.10 4.75
C THR A 67 -2.04 -9.41 3.98
N SER A 68 -1.52 -9.48 2.76
CA SER A 68 -1.43 -10.72 1.99
C SER A 68 -0.43 -10.55 0.86
N CYS A 69 0.71 -11.23 0.96
CA CYS A 69 1.65 -11.62 -0.11
C CYS A 69 2.18 -10.57 -1.11
N HIS A 70 1.76 -9.31 -1.05
CA HIS A 70 2.19 -8.28 -1.99
C HIS A 70 3.41 -7.54 -1.44
N ARG A 71 4.49 -7.49 -2.24
CA ARG A 71 5.61 -6.59 -2.01
C ARG A 71 5.35 -5.29 -2.77
N VAL A 72 5.57 -4.17 -2.11
CA VAL A 72 5.48 -2.85 -2.73
C VAL A 72 6.87 -2.46 -3.21
N PHE A 73 6.95 -2.14 -4.50
CA PHE A 73 8.15 -1.59 -5.11
C PHE A 73 7.87 -0.13 -5.49
N PRO A 74 8.58 0.85 -4.92
CA PRO A 74 8.47 2.23 -5.37
C PRO A 74 9.04 2.32 -6.79
N LEU A 75 8.22 2.74 -7.75
CA LEU A 75 8.63 2.99 -9.13
C LEU A 75 8.95 4.47 -9.30
N THR A 76 10.13 4.78 -9.84
CA THR A 76 10.50 6.13 -10.25
C THR A 76 10.49 6.19 -11.76
N LEU A 77 9.65 7.06 -12.32
CA LEU A 77 9.45 7.21 -13.76
C LEU A 77 9.63 8.69 -14.13
N PRO A 78 10.17 9.00 -15.32
CA PRO A 78 10.10 10.35 -15.88
C PRO A 78 8.65 10.82 -15.97
N ARG A 79 8.39 12.11 -15.73
CA ARG A 79 7.03 12.67 -15.75
C ARG A 79 6.27 12.35 -17.05
N ARG A 80 6.95 12.43 -18.19
CA ARG A 80 6.38 12.12 -19.51
C ARG A 80 5.87 10.68 -19.62
N ASP A 81 6.59 9.73 -19.05
CA ASP A 81 6.21 8.31 -19.14
C ASP A 81 5.15 7.95 -18.10
N ALA A 82 5.16 8.62 -16.94
CA ALA A 82 4.05 8.53 -15.99
C ALA A 82 2.72 9.03 -16.58
N GLU A 83 2.75 10.11 -17.37
CA GLU A 83 1.57 10.64 -18.08
C GLU A 83 1.07 9.65 -19.16
N LYS A 84 1.98 9.04 -19.92
CA LYS A 84 1.62 7.97 -20.89
C LYS A 84 1.02 6.76 -20.20
N LEU A 85 1.60 6.33 -19.08
CA LEU A 85 1.11 5.20 -18.30
C LEU A 85 -0.29 5.49 -17.74
N ALA A 86 -0.53 6.70 -17.23
CA ALA A 86 -1.85 7.13 -16.78
C ALA A 86 -2.87 7.09 -17.92
N ALA A 87 -2.53 7.66 -19.08
CA ALA A 87 -3.41 7.63 -20.25
C ALA A 87 -3.73 6.20 -20.74
N GLN A 88 -2.78 5.26 -20.62
CA GLN A 88 -3.03 3.85 -20.94
C GLN A 88 -3.89 3.15 -19.87
N ALA A 89 -3.74 3.53 -18.61
CA ALA A 89 -4.53 2.99 -17.51
C ALA A 89 -5.99 3.44 -17.61
N ASP A 90 -6.21 4.70 -17.97
CA ASP A 90 -7.55 5.27 -18.19
C ASP A 90 -8.31 4.53 -19.31
N ARG A 91 -7.61 4.15 -20.40
CA ARG A 91 -8.20 3.35 -21.49
C ARG A 91 -8.63 1.94 -21.07
N ARG A 92 -8.12 1.44 -19.95
CA ARG A 92 -8.38 0.09 -19.44
C ARG A 92 -9.21 0.10 -18.16
N ASP A 93 -9.72 1.27 -17.75
CA ASP A 93 -10.44 1.47 -16.48
C ASP A 93 -9.66 0.94 -15.26
N MET A 94 -8.32 1.11 -15.27
CA MET A 94 -7.41 0.65 -14.22
C MET A 94 -6.63 1.82 -13.62
N THR A 95 -6.14 1.64 -12.38
CA THR A 95 -5.16 2.58 -11.82
C THR A 95 -3.79 2.38 -12.50
N PRO A 96 -2.97 3.45 -12.65
CA PRO A 96 -1.66 3.32 -13.27
C PRO A 96 -0.74 2.35 -12.52
N GLN A 97 -0.90 2.23 -11.19
CA GLN A 97 -0.18 1.26 -10.38
C GLN A 97 -0.61 -0.18 -10.71
N ALA A 98 -1.91 -0.43 -10.87
CA ALA A 98 -2.41 -1.75 -11.24
C ALA A 98 -1.99 -2.15 -12.65
N LEU A 99 -1.99 -1.20 -13.60
CA LEU A 99 -1.48 -1.42 -14.95
C LEU A 99 0.02 -1.78 -14.92
N ALA A 100 0.85 -1.02 -14.22
CA ALA A 100 2.27 -1.31 -14.09
C ALA A 100 2.54 -2.68 -13.47
N ALA A 101 1.81 -3.03 -12.40
CA ALA A 101 1.91 -4.35 -11.78
C ALA A 101 1.51 -5.47 -12.75
N SER A 102 0.44 -5.28 -13.53
CA SER A 102 0.00 -6.25 -14.53
C SER A 102 1.03 -6.45 -15.65
N VAL A 103 1.66 -5.37 -16.12
CA VAL A 103 2.73 -5.45 -17.13
C VAL A 103 3.93 -6.21 -16.57
N LEU A 104 4.38 -5.87 -15.36
CA LEU A 104 5.47 -6.59 -14.70
C LEU A 104 5.14 -8.07 -14.50
N CYS A 105 3.92 -8.41 -14.10
CA CYS A 105 3.49 -9.81 -13.99
C CYS A 105 3.51 -10.54 -15.34
N ALA A 106 3.05 -9.90 -16.42
CA ALA A 106 3.09 -10.49 -17.75
C ALA A 106 4.54 -10.77 -18.20
N CYS A 107 5.42 -9.78 -18.03
CA CYS A 107 6.84 -9.91 -18.33
C CYS A 107 7.51 -11.03 -17.52
N VAL A 108 7.24 -11.14 -16.21
CA VAL A 108 7.83 -12.20 -15.37
C VAL A 108 7.29 -13.59 -15.71
N THR A 109 6.05 -13.67 -16.19
CA THR A 109 5.44 -14.94 -16.61
C THR A 109 6.01 -15.42 -17.96
N GLU A 110 6.29 -14.48 -18.86
CA GLU A 110 6.83 -14.74 -20.19
C GLU A 110 8.23 -14.11 -20.35
N PRO A 111 9.31 -14.85 -20.07
CA PRO A 111 10.67 -14.30 -20.01
C PRO A 111 11.15 -13.70 -21.35
N VAL A 112 10.61 -14.19 -22.47
CA VAL A 112 10.92 -13.67 -23.81
C VAL A 112 10.48 -12.20 -23.96
N LEU A 113 9.41 -11.78 -23.29
CA LEU A 113 8.99 -10.38 -23.27
C LEU A 113 9.93 -9.51 -22.45
N ILE A 114 10.55 -10.05 -21.40
CA ILE A 114 11.58 -9.32 -20.64
C ILE A 114 12.79 -9.08 -21.53
N ASP A 115 13.30 -10.13 -22.16
CA ASP A 115 14.51 -10.04 -22.98
C ASP A 115 14.29 -9.05 -24.14
N ASN A 116 13.18 -9.15 -24.87
CA ASN A 116 12.87 -8.23 -25.97
C ASN A 116 12.73 -6.77 -25.50
N VAL A 117 12.07 -6.52 -24.36
CA VAL A 117 11.88 -5.15 -23.85
C VAL A 117 13.20 -4.56 -23.33
N LEU A 118 14.06 -5.39 -22.72
CA LEU A 118 15.37 -4.95 -22.24
C LEU A 118 16.37 -4.75 -23.38
N ASP A 119 16.32 -5.59 -24.42
CA ASP A 119 17.20 -5.49 -25.59
C ASP A 119 16.84 -4.29 -26.47
N GLU A 120 15.55 -3.98 -26.68
CA GLU A 120 15.14 -2.77 -27.42
C GLU A 120 15.46 -1.46 -26.67
N GLY A 121 15.48 -1.49 -25.34
CA GLY A 121 15.81 -0.32 -24.50
C GLY A 121 17.31 -0.01 -24.41
N ASN A 122 18.17 -0.91 -24.87
CA ASN A 122 19.63 -0.82 -24.79
C ASN A 122 20.31 -0.67 -26.17
N ALA A 123 19.52 -0.42 -27.22
CA ALA A 123 20.05 -0.04 -28.52
C ALA A 123 20.69 1.37 -28.43
N PRO A 124 21.94 1.56 -28.87
CA PRO A 124 22.68 2.82 -28.75
C PRO A 124 22.08 3.99 -29.54
#